data_AF-A0A956YYE5-F1
#
_entry.id   AF-A0A956YYE5-F1
#
_cell.length_a   1.000
_cell.length_b   1.000
_cell.length_c   1.000
_cell.angle_alpha   90.00
_cell.angle_beta   90.00
_cell.angle_gamma   90.00
#
_symmetry.space_group_name_H-M   'P 1'
#
loop_
_entity.id
_entity.type
_entity.pdbx_description
1 polymer ?
#
loop_
_entity_poly.entity_id
_entity_poly.type
_entity_poly.pdbx_seq_one_letter_code
_entity_poly.pdbx_strand_id
1 'polypeptide(L)'
;LIDIKAQIDAFQPNRVAIDSLSALERISTFKSYREFALGITSFIKDRETAGLFTSTTPALLGGTSITEAHISTITDSIIILRYVEIFGEMRRGLTVLKMRGSSHDKGIREFVIDGHGLHIGKQFRSIAGILSGNIVHVSSLDDDRIGGLFKDH
;
A
#
# COMPACT_ATOMS: atom_id res chain seq x y z
N LEU A 1 5.67 -17.71 14.85
CA LEU A 1 6.61 -17.75 13.69
C LEU A 1 7.01 -19.17 13.33
N ILE A 2 7.40 -20.00 14.31
CA ILE A 2 7.80 -21.40 14.09
C ILE A 2 6.72 -22.17 13.32
N ASP A 3 5.46 -22.10 13.77
CA ASP A 3 4.37 -22.83 13.12
C ASP A 3 4.10 -22.38 11.68
N ILE A 4 4.16 -21.07 11.41
CA ILE A 4 4.01 -20.52 10.06
C ILE A 4 5.10 -21.07 9.14
N LYS A 5 6.36 -21.11 9.62
CA LYS A 5 7.49 -21.66 8.86
C LYS A 5 7.30 -23.15 8.58
N ALA A 6 6.91 -23.92 9.59
CA ALA A 6 6.64 -25.35 9.45
C ALA A 6 5.49 -25.63 8.44
N GLN A 7 4.43 -24.83 8.46
CA GLN A 7 3.33 -24.91 7.51
C GLN A 7 3.78 -24.62 6.07
N ILE A 8 4.57 -23.56 5.86
CA ILE A 8 5.13 -23.22 4.55
C ILE A 8 6.06 -24.34 4.07
N ASP A 9 6.90 -24.90 4.95
CA ASP A 9 7.80 -26.00 4.59
C ASP A 9 7.07 -27.30 4.24
N ALA A 10 6.00 -27.62 4.96
CA ALA A 10 5.21 -28.82 4.69
C ALA A 10 4.38 -28.69 3.40
N PHE A 11 3.82 -27.50 3.15
CA PHE A 11 2.90 -27.28 2.04
C PHE A 11 3.60 -26.85 0.73
N GLN A 12 4.79 -26.23 0.82
CA GLN A 12 5.54 -25.69 -0.32
C GLN A 12 4.69 -24.76 -1.24
N PRO A 13 4.06 -23.70 -0.70
CA PRO A 13 3.20 -22.83 -1.50
C PRO A 13 3.99 -21.99 -2.51
N ASN A 14 3.37 -21.66 -3.66
CA ASN A 14 3.91 -20.63 -4.54
C ASN A 14 3.55 -19.20 -4.08
N ARG A 15 2.54 -19.06 -3.19
CA ARG A 15 2.06 -17.76 -2.67
C ARG A 15 1.62 -17.87 -1.22
N VAL A 16 1.93 -16.85 -0.43
CA VAL A 16 1.52 -16.72 0.98
C VAL A 16 0.88 -15.37 1.20
N ALA A 17 -0.26 -15.34 1.89
CA ALA A 17 -0.91 -14.12 2.35
C ALA A 17 -0.97 -14.13 3.89
N ILE A 18 -0.50 -13.04 4.52
CA ILE A 18 -0.56 -12.85 5.97
C ILE A 18 -1.46 -11.65 6.28
N ASP A 19 -2.61 -11.93 6.89
CA ASP A 19 -3.62 -10.94 7.26
C ASP A 19 -3.89 -11.00 8.77
N SER A 20 -3.47 -10.02 9.59
CA SER A 20 -2.70 -8.81 9.28
C SER A 20 -1.44 -8.68 10.14
N LEU A 21 -0.41 -8.01 9.61
CA LEU A 21 0.76 -7.62 10.40
C LEU A 21 0.40 -6.62 11.50
N SER A 22 -0.63 -5.78 11.29
CA SER A 22 -1.10 -4.80 12.28
C SER A 22 -1.63 -5.45 13.57
N ALA A 23 -2.12 -6.69 13.51
CA ALA A 23 -2.52 -7.42 14.72
C ALA A 23 -1.31 -7.71 15.63
N LEU A 24 -0.17 -8.05 15.03
CA LEU A 24 1.07 -8.31 15.76
C LEU A 24 1.70 -7.02 16.29
N GLU A 25 1.67 -5.95 15.47
CA GLU A 25 2.17 -4.62 15.84
C GLU A 25 1.52 -4.11 17.14
N ARG A 26 0.21 -4.34 17.29
CA ARG A 26 -0.57 -3.87 18.46
C ARG A 26 -0.17 -4.51 19.79
N ILE A 27 0.30 -5.77 19.75
CA ILE A 27 0.56 -6.57 20.96
C ILE A 27 2.05 -6.73 21.25
N SER A 28 2.92 -6.20 20.40
CA SER A 28 4.36 -6.44 20.45
C SER A 28 5.13 -5.14 20.65
N THR A 29 6.35 -5.25 21.16
CA THR A 29 7.29 -4.12 21.09
C THR A 29 7.67 -3.86 19.63
N PHE A 30 8.04 -2.61 19.32
CA PHE A 30 8.51 -2.22 17.99
C PHE A 30 9.66 -3.12 17.49
N LYS A 31 10.61 -3.48 18.37
CA LYS A 31 11.72 -4.37 18.04
C LYS A 31 11.24 -5.77 17.65
N SER A 32 10.41 -6.39 18.49
CA SER A 32 9.88 -7.74 18.26
C SER A 32 9.03 -7.82 16.99
N TYR A 33 8.22 -6.79 16.73
CA TYR A 33 7.44 -6.66 15.49
C TYR A 33 8.35 -6.64 14.26
N ARG A 34 9.39 -5.78 14.29
CA ARG A 34 10.34 -5.65 13.18
C ARG A 34 11.14 -6.93 12.94
N GLU A 35 11.60 -7.60 14.00
CA GLU A 35 12.29 -8.89 13.91
C GLU A 35 11.39 -9.98 13.31
N PHE A 36 10.12 -10.01 13.70
CA PHE A 36 9.14 -10.91 13.10
C PHE A 36 8.96 -10.63 11.61
N ALA A 37 8.70 -9.37 11.23
CA ALA A 37 8.47 -8.97 9.84
C ALA A 37 9.68 -9.28 8.95
N LEU A 38 10.90 -9.00 9.43
CA LEU A 38 12.14 -9.38 8.76
C LEU A 38 12.27 -10.90 8.63
N GLY A 39 12.05 -11.63 9.73
CA GLY A 39 12.23 -13.07 9.79
C GLY A 39 11.27 -13.84 8.88
N ILE A 40 10.00 -13.41 8.80
CA ILE A 40 9.02 -14.03 7.89
C ILE A 40 9.26 -13.63 6.43
N THR A 41 9.61 -12.36 6.18
CA THR A 41 9.89 -11.90 4.80
C THR A 41 11.12 -12.58 4.23
N SER A 42 12.21 -12.66 4.98
CA SER A 42 13.43 -13.37 4.55
C SER A 42 13.12 -14.83 4.26
N PHE A 43 12.40 -15.50 5.17
CA PHE A 43 12.07 -16.92 5.03
C PHE A 43 11.23 -17.23 3.78
N ILE A 44 10.25 -16.36 3.47
CA ILE A 44 9.42 -16.46 2.26
C ILE A 44 10.26 -16.22 1.00
N LYS A 45 11.16 -15.22 1.05
CA LYS A 45 12.08 -14.91 -0.07
C LYS A 45 13.06 -16.06 -0.34
N ASP A 46 13.60 -16.69 0.70
CA ASP A 46 14.53 -17.82 0.57
C ASP A 46 13.87 -19.06 -0.07
N ARG A 47 12.53 -19.12 -0.09
CA ARG A 47 11.73 -20.17 -0.75
C ARG A 47 11.16 -19.75 -2.09
N GLU A 48 11.62 -18.61 -2.62
CA GLU A 48 11.16 -18.07 -3.91
C GLU A 48 9.62 -17.94 -3.98
N THR A 49 8.99 -17.72 -2.83
CA THR A 49 7.54 -17.68 -2.68
C THR A 49 7.04 -16.23 -2.70
N ALA A 50 5.93 -15.96 -3.39
CA ALA A 50 5.35 -14.61 -3.38
C ALA A 50 4.59 -14.34 -2.09
N GLY A 51 5.04 -13.38 -1.29
CA GLY A 51 4.38 -12.97 -0.04
C GLY A 51 3.54 -11.70 -0.18
N LEU A 52 2.29 -11.75 0.29
CA LEU A 52 1.41 -10.59 0.49
C LEU A 52 1.18 -10.40 1.99
N PHE A 53 1.37 -9.17 2.46
CA PHE A 53 1.12 -8.81 3.85
C PHE A 53 0.12 -7.67 3.90
N THR A 54 -0.88 -7.75 4.78
CA THR A 54 -1.79 -6.63 5.04
C THR A 54 -1.36 -5.90 6.32
N SER A 55 -1.58 -4.59 6.34
CA SER A 55 -1.45 -3.78 7.56
C SER A 55 -2.48 -2.68 7.52
N THR A 56 -3.18 -2.49 8.64
CA THR A 56 -4.19 -1.43 8.79
C THR A 56 -3.56 -0.24 9.49
N THR A 57 -3.60 0.92 8.83
CA THR A 57 -3.25 2.19 9.50
C THR A 57 -4.37 2.63 10.44
N PRO A 58 -4.05 3.14 11.64
CA PRO A 58 -5.06 3.66 12.57
C PRO A 58 -5.75 4.93 12.06
N ALA A 59 -5.17 5.64 11.09
CA ALA A 59 -5.74 6.86 10.53
C ALA A 59 -6.58 6.56 9.27
N LEU A 60 -7.88 6.87 9.33
CA LEU A 60 -8.81 6.67 8.21
C LEU A 60 -8.64 7.71 7.08
N LEU A 61 -8.35 8.96 7.44
CA LEU A 61 -8.17 10.11 6.54
C LEU A 61 -6.85 10.78 6.85
N GLY A 62 -5.97 10.90 5.85
CA GLY A 62 -4.61 11.40 6.08
C GLY A 62 -3.86 10.56 7.11
N GLY A 63 -2.84 11.12 7.73
CA GLY A 63 -2.08 10.42 8.77
C GLY A 63 -0.89 9.64 8.25
N THR A 64 0.03 9.45 9.19
CA THR A 64 1.46 9.34 8.98
C THR A 64 1.87 8.24 8.01
N SER A 65 2.94 8.56 7.30
CA SER A 65 3.52 7.78 6.23
C SER A 65 3.57 6.29 6.55
N ILE A 66 3.34 5.46 5.54
CA ILE A 66 3.73 4.03 5.55
C ILE A 66 5.22 3.86 5.93
N THR A 67 5.99 4.95 5.92
CA THR A 67 7.38 5.00 6.37
C THR A 67 7.57 5.00 7.90
N GLU A 68 6.55 5.25 8.73
CA GLU A 68 6.69 5.15 10.20
C GLU A 68 6.80 3.72 10.71
N ALA A 69 6.27 2.73 9.98
CA ALA A 69 6.34 1.34 10.40
C ALA A 69 7.68 0.65 10.06
N HIS A 70 8.63 1.32 9.38
CA HIS A 70 9.89 0.75 8.88
C HIS A 70 9.76 -0.49 7.97
N ILE A 71 8.54 -0.99 7.73
CA ILE A 71 8.20 -2.10 6.81
C ILE A 71 8.60 -1.76 5.38
N SER A 72 8.54 -0.48 4.99
CA SER A 72 8.87 0.00 3.66
C SER A 72 10.30 -0.37 3.21
N THR A 73 11.22 -0.58 4.16
CA THR A 73 12.60 -1.02 3.89
C THR A 73 12.69 -2.50 3.57
N ILE A 74 11.78 -3.30 4.13
CA ILE A 74 11.73 -4.77 4.09
C ILE A 74 10.96 -5.26 2.85
N THR A 75 9.91 -4.52 2.47
CA THR A 75 9.03 -4.87 1.35
C THR A 75 9.53 -4.35 0.02
N ASP A 76 9.37 -5.16 -1.03
CA ASP A 76 9.73 -4.78 -2.39
C ASP A 76 8.64 -3.98 -3.11
N SER A 77 7.38 -4.27 -2.78
CA SER A 77 6.21 -3.56 -3.31
C SER A 77 5.30 -3.08 -2.19
N ILE A 78 4.70 -1.91 -2.38
CA ILE A 78 3.77 -1.29 -1.42
C ILE A 78 2.54 -0.81 -2.19
N ILE A 79 1.38 -1.37 -1.84
CA ILE A 79 0.07 -0.94 -2.35
C ILE A 79 -0.65 -0.22 -1.21
N ILE A 80 -1.14 0.98 -1.49
CA ILE A 80 -1.92 1.78 -0.56
C ILE A 80 -3.38 1.72 -0.97
N LEU A 81 -4.25 1.44 -0.01
CA LEU A 81 -5.70 1.63 -0.12
C LEU A 81 -6.11 2.75 0.83
N ARG A 82 -6.85 3.74 0.35
CA ARG A 82 -7.30 4.88 1.15
C ARG A 82 -8.73 5.28 0.80
N TYR A 83 -9.43 5.84 1.77
CA TYR A 83 -10.66 6.58 1.51
C TYR A 83 -10.34 7.98 1.01
N VAL A 84 -11.17 8.47 0.09
CA VAL A 84 -11.06 9.78 -0.54
C VAL A 84 -12.45 10.40 -0.54
N GLU A 85 -12.61 11.53 0.14
CA GLU A 85 -13.88 12.26 0.14
C GLU A 85 -13.94 13.19 -1.08
N ILE A 86 -14.92 12.98 -1.97
CA ILE A 86 -15.10 13.79 -3.17
C ILE A 86 -16.58 14.12 -3.29
N PHE A 87 -16.91 15.42 -3.35
CA PHE A 87 -18.29 15.91 -3.46
C PHE A 87 -19.25 15.34 -2.38
N GLY A 88 -18.75 15.14 -1.15
CA GLY A 88 -19.53 14.56 -0.05
C GLY A 88 -19.72 13.04 -0.13
N GLU A 89 -19.07 12.38 -1.10
CA GLU A 89 -19.08 10.93 -1.23
C GLU A 89 -17.73 10.32 -0.83
N MET A 90 -17.79 9.27 -0.02
CA MET A 90 -16.62 8.49 0.35
C MET A 90 -16.29 7.49 -0.75
N ARG A 91 -15.22 7.77 -1.49
CA ARG A 91 -14.68 6.90 -2.55
C ARG A 91 -13.45 6.17 -2.03
N ARG A 92 -13.04 5.12 -2.74
CA ARG A 92 -11.86 4.31 -2.38
C ARG A 92 -10.80 4.46 -3.45
N GLY A 93 -9.58 4.83 -3.04
CA GLY A 93 -8.42 4.99 -3.90
C GLY A 93 -7.36 3.93 -3.66
N LEU A 94 -6.74 3.46 -4.74
CA LEU A 94 -5.62 2.53 -4.78
C LEU A 94 -4.45 3.21 -5.48
N THR A 95 -3.25 3.07 -4.90
CA THR A 95 -2.01 3.47 -5.57
C THR A 95 -0.86 2.54 -5.21
N VAL A 96 0.07 2.37 -6.14
CA VAL A 96 1.33 1.65 -5.88
C VAL A 96 2.35 2.70 -5.47
N LEU A 97 2.76 2.69 -4.20
CA LEU A 97 3.75 3.65 -3.69
C LEU A 97 5.18 3.26 -4.11
N LYS A 98 5.44 1.96 -4.18
CA LYS A 98 6.76 1.40 -4.43
C LYS A 98 6.61 0.08 -5.15
N MET A 99 7.49 -0.16 -6.11
CA MET A 99 7.72 -1.46 -6.74
C MET A 99 9.19 -1.55 -7.13
N ARG A 100 9.94 -2.48 -6.53
CA ARG A 100 11.33 -2.74 -6.92
C ARG A 100 11.36 -3.66 -8.14
N GLY A 101 12.27 -3.38 -9.07
CA GLY A 101 12.50 -4.22 -10.26
C GLY A 101 11.48 -4.05 -11.39
N SER A 102 10.52 -3.12 -11.26
CA SER A 102 9.56 -2.81 -12.34
C SER A 102 9.06 -1.36 -12.25
N SER A 103 8.70 -0.78 -13.39
CA SER A 103 7.90 0.44 -13.44
C SER A 103 6.46 0.14 -12.96
N HIS A 104 5.83 1.12 -12.32
CA HIS A 104 4.44 1.02 -11.88
C HIS A 104 3.68 2.31 -12.22
N ASP A 105 2.35 2.20 -12.27
CA ASP A 105 1.47 3.35 -12.44
C ASP A 105 1.60 4.29 -11.23
N LYS A 106 1.92 5.56 -11.50
CA LYS A 106 2.09 6.60 -10.48
C LYS A 106 0.75 7.26 -10.10
N GLY A 107 -0.34 6.89 -10.76
CA GLY A 107 -1.67 7.41 -10.50
C GLY A 107 -2.31 6.85 -9.23
N ILE A 108 -3.27 7.62 -8.70
CA ILE A 108 -4.22 7.12 -7.70
C ILE A 108 -5.51 6.80 -8.45
N ARG A 109 -5.89 5.54 -8.46
CA ARG A 109 -7.08 5.04 -9.15
C ARG A 109 -8.19 4.76 -8.17
N GLU A 110 -9.42 5.04 -8.56
CA GLU A 110 -10.57 4.54 -7.83
C GLU A 110 -10.62 3.02 -7.90
N PHE A 111 -11.09 2.36 -6.84
CA PHE A 111 -11.54 0.98 -6.90
C PHE A 111 -12.90 0.79 -6.24
N VAL A 112 -13.66 -0.17 -6.74
CA VAL A 112 -14.95 -0.59 -6.19
C VAL A 112 -14.89 -2.08 -5.87
N ILE A 113 -15.57 -2.49 -4.82
CA ILE A 113 -15.79 -3.90 -4.49
C ILE A 113 -17.28 -4.16 -4.60
N ASP A 114 -17.67 -5.12 -5.42
CA ASP A 114 -19.05 -5.59 -5.60
C ASP A 114 -19.14 -7.11 -5.41
N GLY A 115 -20.29 -7.71 -5.77
CA GLY A 115 -20.51 -9.17 -5.65
C GLY A 115 -19.58 -10.03 -6.51
N HIS A 116 -18.83 -9.44 -7.44
CA HIS A 116 -17.86 -10.11 -8.32
C HIS A 116 -16.41 -9.84 -7.92
N GLY A 117 -16.17 -9.04 -6.87
CA GLY A 117 -14.84 -8.77 -6.34
C GLY A 117 -14.38 -7.34 -6.55
N LEU A 118 -13.05 -7.14 -6.64
CA LEU A 118 -12.42 -5.82 -6.73
C LEU A 118 -12.24 -5.39 -8.19
N HIS A 119 -12.71 -4.18 -8.50
CA HIS A 119 -12.60 -3.55 -9.82
C HIS A 119 -11.81 -2.25 -9.73
N ILE A 120 -10.79 -2.09 -10.56
CA ILE A 120 -9.99 -0.86 -10.64
C ILE A 120 -10.57 0.05 -11.71
N GLY A 121 -10.96 1.25 -11.30
CA GLY A 121 -11.57 2.27 -12.13
C GLY A 121 -10.57 3.30 -12.68
N LYS A 122 -11.08 4.52 -12.88
CA LYS A 122 -10.33 5.64 -13.45
C LYS A 122 -9.42 6.29 -12.41
N GLN A 123 -8.39 6.97 -12.89
CA GLN A 123 -7.54 7.81 -12.06
C GLN A 123 -8.33 9.03 -11.55
N PHE A 124 -8.12 9.42 -10.30
CA PHE A 124 -8.57 10.73 -9.81
C PHE A 124 -7.78 11.84 -10.52
N ARG A 125 -8.47 12.76 -11.18
CA ARG A 125 -7.88 13.93 -11.87
C ARG A 125 -8.29 15.22 -11.16
N SER A 126 -7.51 16.28 -11.34
CA SER A 126 -7.81 17.63 -10.83
C SER A 126 -7.95 17.70 -9.30
N ILE A 127 -7.30 16.77 -8.60
CA ILE A 127 -7.36 16.66 -7.14
C ILE A 127 -5.95 16.39 -6.62
N ALA A 128 -5.50 17.21 -5.67
CA ALA A 128 -4.24 17.05 -4.95
C ALA A 128 -4.48 16.70 -3.48
N GLY A 129 -3.44 16.20 -2.80
CA GLY A 129 -3.49 15.94 -1.36
C GLY A 129 -4.24 14.67 -0.94
N ILE A 130 -4.55 13.78 -1.87
CA ILE A 130 -5.18 12.48 -1.55
C ILE A 130 -4.33 11.68 -0.56
N LEU A 131 -3.00 11.71 -0.71
CA LEU A 131 -2.08 10.99 0.19
C LEU A 131 -1.93 11.68 1.56
N SER A 132 -2.03 13.01 1.61
CA SER A 132 -1.96 13.76 2.88
C SER A 132 -3.29 13.77 3.63
N GLY A 133 -4.40 13.41 2.96
CA GLY A 133 -5.77 13.51 3.50
C GLY A 133 -6.37 14.90 3.39
N ASN A 134 -5.59 15.90 2.96
CA ASN A 134 -6.04 17.28 2.78
C ASN A 134 -6.33 17.50 1.30
N ILE A 135 -7.54 17.15 0.88
CA ILE A 135 -7.94 17.17 -0.52
C ILE A 135 -8.13 18.61 -0.99
N VAL A 136 -7.42 18.99 -2.05
CA VAL A 136 -7.55 20.30 -2.70
C VAL A 136 -7.90 20.09 -4.16
N HIS A 137 -8.94 20.76 -4.63
CA HIS A 137 -9.27 20.77 -6.05
C HIS A 137 -8.27 21.65 -6.80
N VAL A 138 -7.59 21.09 -7.78
CA VAL A 138 -6.64 21.81 -8.63
C VAL A 138 -7.35 22.14 -9.93
N SER A 139 -7.42 23.43 -10.28
CA SER A 139 -8.07 23.84 -11.52
C SER A 139 -7.29 23.29 -12.72
N SER A 140 -7.96 23.02 -13.85
CA SER A 140 -7.28 22.53 -15.06
C SER A 140 -6.25 23.51 -15.61
N LEU A 141 -6.41 24.82 -15.34
CA LEU A 141 -5.44 25.86 -15.69
C LEU A 141 -4.13 25.73 -14.92
N ASP A 142 -4.18 25.20 -13.70
CA ASP A 142 -2.98 24.99 -12.87
C ASP A 142 -2.22 23.72 -13.29
N ASP A 143 -2.93 22.69 -13.77
CA ASP A 143 -2.36 21.44 -14.27
C ASP A 143 -1.51 21.69 -15.54
N ASP A 144 -2.00 22.52 -16.46
CA ASP A 144 -1.27 22.91 -17.68
C ASP A 144 -0.05 23.78 -17.37
N ARG A 145 -0.15 24.69 -16.38
CA ARG A 145 0.97 25.54 -15.96
C ARG A 145 2.08 24.75 -15.28
N ILE A 146 1.73 23.76 -14.45
CA ILE A 146 2.70 22.88 -13.79
C ILE A 146 3.31 21.90 -14.81
N GLY A 147 2.50 21.33 -15.71
CA GLY A 147 2.97 20.46 -16.78
C GLY A 147 3.95 21.14 -17.75
N GLY A 148 3.85 22.46 -17.93
CA GLY A 148 4.80 23.26 -18.70
C GLY A 148 6.15 23.46 -17.99
N LEU A 149 6.16 23.59 -16.66
CA LEU A 149 7.38 23.85 -15.87
C LEU A 149 8.37 22.68 -15.85
N PHE A 150 7.91 21.45 -16.11
CA PHE A 150 8.75 20.24 -16.10
C PHE A 150 8.99 19.63 -17.48
N LYS A 151 8.61 20.33 -18.56
CA LYS A 151 8.84 19.88 -19.95
C LYS A 151 10.19 20.32 -20.53
N ASP A 152 10.90 21.21 -19.85
CA ASP A 152 12.23 21.68 -20.26
C ASP A 152 13.33 21.03 -19.40
N HIS A 153 13.56 19.71 -19.52
CA HIS A 153 14.83 19.03 -19.20
C HIS A 153 14.90 17.63 -19.81
#